data_AF-A0A543JCL4-F1
#
_entry.id   AF-A0A543JCL4-F1
#
_cell.length_a   1.000
_cell.length_b   1.000
_cell.length_c   1.000
_cell.angle_alpha   90.00
_cell.angle_beta   90.00
_cell.angle_gamma   90.00
#
_symmetry.space_group_name_H-M   'P 1'
#
loop_
_entity.id
_entity.type
_entity.pdbx_description
1 polymer ?
#
loop_
_entity_poly.entity_id
_entity_poly.type
_entity_poly.pdbx_seq_one_letter_code
_entity_poly.pdbx_strand_id
1 'polypeptide(L)' 'MSHRYSVALKADQFSKAVALAGFKSSYALAKEMHVARSTVMRVRAGHMTPGPAFIGGALTALAPMSFDDLFEVVTI' A
#
# COMPACT_ATOMS: atom_id res chain seq x y z
N MET A 1 -24.02 -6.15 -17.73
CA MET A 1 -22.80 -5.37 -17.43
C MET A 1 -22.00 -6.14 -16.39
N SER A 2 -20.78 -6.58 -16.71
CA SER A 2 -19.92 -7.24 -15.72
C SER A 2 -19.10 -6.15 -15.02
N HIS A 3 -19.41 -5.88 -13.75
CA HIS A 3 -18.61 -4.98 -12.92
C HIS A 3 -17.38 -5.76 -12.47
N ARG A 4 -16.18 -5.26 -12.80
CA ARG A 4 -14.93 -5.80 -12.26
C ARG A 4 -14.51 -4.93 -11.09
N TYR A 5 -14.02 -5.58 -10.05
CA TYR A 5 -13.51 -4.91 -8.86
C TYR A 5 -11.99 -5.04 -8.80
N SER A 6 -11.35 -4.03 -8.22
CA SER A 6 -9.93 -4.05 -7.90
C SER A 6 -9.69 -3.40 -6.54
N VAL A 7 -8.46 -3.46 -6.05
CA VAL A 7 -8.02 -2.75 -4.84
C VAL A 7 -7.16 -1.57 -5.26
N ALA A 8 -7.46 -0.39 -4.74
CA ALA A 8 -6.64 0.80 -4.87
C ALA A 8 -5.99 1.16 -3.53
N LEU A 9 -4.84 1.84 -3.62
CA LEU A 9 -4.16 2.40 -2.45
C LEU A 9 -4.76 3.77 -2.12
N LYS A 10 -5.15 3.98 -0.87
CA LYS A 10 -5.45 5.31 -0.34
C LYS A 10 -4.13 6.07 -0.12
N ALA A 11 -3.56 6.62 -1.20
CA ALA A 11 -2.18 7.12 -1.23
C ALA A 11 -1.84 8.14 -0.12
N ASP A 12 -2.79 9.02 0.21
CA ASP A 12 -2.64 10.00 1.27
C ASP A 12 -2.66 9.37 2.65
N GLN A 13 -3.60 8.44 2.91
CA GLN A 13 -3.72 7.74 4.19
C GLN A 13 -2.50 6.84 4.42
N PHE A 14 -2.06 6.13 3.38
CA PHE A 14 -0.85 5.34 3.40
C PHE A 14 0.39 6.20 3.70
N SER A 15 0.53 7.36 3.05
CA SER A 15 1.67 8.24 3.30
C SER A 15 1.69 8.78 4.73
N LYS A 16 0.52 9.07 5.32
CA LYS A 16 0.40 9.45 6.74
C LYS A 16 0.77 8.29 7.67
N ALA A 17 0.27 7.08 7.40
CA ALA A 17 0.59 5.88 8.18
C ALA A 17 2.10 5.58 8.16
N VAL A 18 2.75 5.68 6.99
CA VAL A 18 4.21 5.51 6.84
C VAL A 18 4.98 6.53 7.68
N ALA A 19 4.53 7.79 7.70
CA ALA A 19 5.17 8.84 8.49
C ALA A 19 4.99 8.61 10.01
N LEU A 20 3.79 8.20 10.44
CA LEU A 20 3.48 7.87 11.84
C LEU A 20 4.24 6.65 12.34
N ALA A 21 4.42 5.63 11.49
CA ALA A 21 5.25 4.46 11.77
C ALA A 21 6.77 4.78 11.78
N GLY A 22 7.18 6.00 11.46
CA GLY A 22 8.56 6.46 11.57
C GLY A 22 9.47 6.11 10.39
N PHE A 23 8.95 5.54 9.30
CA PHE A 23 9.76 5.20 8.12
C PHE A 23 10.24 6.46 7.40
N LYS A 24 11.55 6.63 7.29
CA LYS A 24 12.19 7.81 6.68
C LYS A 24 12.49 7.67 5.19
N SER A 25 12.30 6.47 4.61
CA SER A 25 12.54 6.25 3.19
C SER A 25 11.70 5.11 2.63
N SER A 26 11.42 5.16 1.32
CA SER A 26 10.76 4.04 0.62
C SER A 26 11.60 2.76 0.65
N TYR A 27 12.92 2.84 0.84
CA TYR A 27 13.77 1.66 0.97
C TYR A 27 13.54 0.95 2.31
N ALA A 28 13.53 1.71 3.41
CA ALA A 28 13.28 1.16 4.75
C ALA A 28 11.88 0.51 4.81
N LEU A 29 10.87 1.21 4.28
CA LEU A 29 9.51 0.67 4.20
C LEU A 29 9.45 -0.59 3.34
N ALA A 30 10.07 -0.60 2.15
CA ALA A 30 10.06 -1.77 1.28
C ALA A 30 10.72 -3.00 1.92
N LYS A 31 11.79 -2.77 2.70
CA LYS A 31 12.47 -3.82 3.48
C LYS A 31 11.52 -4.42 4.51
N GLU A 32 10.81 -3.59 5.27
CA GLU A 32 9.86 -4.05 6.29
C GLU A 32 8.65 -4.75 5.66
N MET A 33 8.14 -4.24 4.55
CA MET A 33 7.06 -4.85 3.79
C MET A 33 7.48 -6.12 3.04
N HIS A 34 8.77 -6.47 3.03
CA HIS A 34 9.33 -7.58 2.25
C HIS A 34 8.97 -7.53 0.74
N VAL A 35 8.97 -6.34 0.14
CA VAL A 35 8.72 -6.14 -1.30
C VAL A 35 9.85 -5.34 -1.97
N ALA A 36 9.90 -5.37 -3.30
CA ALA A 36 10.84 -4.52 -4.04
C ALA A 36 10.52 -3.03 -3.83
N ARG A 37 11.55 -2.19 -3.65
CA ARG A 37 11.40 -0.72 -3.56
C ARG A 37 10.65 -0.15 -4.78
N SER A 38 10.91 -0.67 -5.97
CA SER A 38 10.22 -0.26 -7.20
C SER A 38 8.71 -0.54 -7.16
N THR A 39 8.30 -1.64 -6.52
CA THR A 39 6.88 -1.93 -6.27
C THR A 39 6.26 -0.88 -5.37
N VAL A 40 6.91 -0.51 -4.25
CA VAL A 40 6.43 0.56 -3.37
C VAL A 40 6.27 1.88 -4.12
N MET A 41 7.27 2.27 -4.91
CA MET A 41 7.21 3.51 -5.66
C MET A 41 6.10 3.51 -6.71
N ARG A 42 5.93 2.43 -7.48
CA ARG A 42 4.91 2.36 -8.53
C ARG A 42 3.49 2.30 -7.97
N VAL A 43 3.26 1.57 -6.88
CA VAL A 43 1.94 1.51 -6.24
C VAL A 43 1.58 2.87 -5.64
N ARG A 44 2.51 3.53 -4.93
CA ARG A 44 2.28 4.88 -4.39
C ARG A 44 2.04 5.94 -5.46
N ALA A 45 2.64 5.78 -6.64
CA ALA A 45 2.43 6.67 -7.78
C ALA A 45 1.16 6.34 -8.59
N GLY A 46 0.42 5.29 -8.25
CA GLY A 46 -0.75 4.84 -9.02
C GLY A 46 -0.40 4.16 -10.35
N HIS A 47 0.87 3.85 -10.61
CA HIS A 47 1.33 3.17 -11.83
C HIS A 47 1.14 1.64 -11.77
N MET A 48 0.75 1.10 -10.61
CA MET A 48 0.57 -0.33 -10.37
C MET A 48 -0.49 -0.54 -9.30
N THR A 49 -1.43 -1.45 -9.54
CA THR A 49 -2.41 -1.86 -8.52
C THR A 49 -1.70 -2.64 -7.39
N PRO A 50 -2.02 -2.40 -6.11
CA PRO A 50 -1.48 -3.18 -5.00
C PRO A 50 -1.86 -4.65 -5.13
N GLY A 51 -0.85 -5.52 -5.26
CA GLY A 51 -1.03 -6.98 -5.25
C GLY A 51 -1.00 -7.57 -3.83
N PRO A 52 -1.28 -8.87 -3.67
CA PRO A 52 -1.37 -9.53 -2.36
C PRO A 52 -0.13 -9.33 -1.47
N ALA A 53 1.08 -9.44 -2.03
CA ALA A 53 2.31 -9.22 -1.29
C ALA A 53 2.47 -7.78 -0.78
N PHE A 54 2.04 -6.79 -1.58
CA PHE A 54 2.06 -5.40 -1.15
C PHE A 54 1.04 -5.14 -0.04
N ILE A 55 -0.17 -5.67 -0.18
CA ILE A 55 -1.26 -5.51 0.80
C ILE A 55 -0.86 -6.15 2.13
N GLY A 56 -0.43 -7.41 2.13
CA GLY A 56 0.01 -8.10 3.35
C GLY A 56 1.22 -7.42 3.99
N GLY A 57 2.23 -7.05 3.20
CA GLY A 57 3.39 -6.33 3.70
C GLY A 57 3.03 -4.98 4.33
N ALA A 58 2.10 -4.24 3.74
CA ALA A 58 1.63 -2.97 4.28
C ALA A 58 0.91 -3.13 5.62
N LEU A 59 -0.01 -4.08 5.72
CA LEU A 59 -0.78 -4.33 6.94
C LEU A 59 0.11 -4.81 8.10
N THR A 60 1.18 -5.55 7.79
CA THR A 60 2.17 -5.96 8.79
C THR A 60 3.09 -4.81 9.19
N ALA A 61 3.70 -4.13 8.21
CA ALA A 61 4.69 -3.07 8.47
C ALA A 61 4.09 -1.81 9.09
N LEU A 62 2.80 -1.56 8.86
CA LEU A 62 2.07 -0.38 9.35
C LEU A 62 1.03 -0.74 10.40
N ALA A 63 1.19 -1.87 11.10
CA ALA A 63 0.33 -2.20 12.23
C ALA A 63 0.27 -1.02 13.24
N PRO A 64 -0.90 -0.66 13.79
CA PRO A 64 -2.15 -1.42 13.77
C PRO A 64 -3.13 -1.06 12.62
N MET A 65 -2.67 -0.45 11.53
CA MET A 65 -3.55 -0.08 10.41
C MET A 65 -4.27 -1.31 9.82
N SER A 66 -5.55 -1.16 9.53
CA SER A 66 -6.39 -2.16 8.88
C SER A 66 -6.42 -1.98 7.36
N PHE A 67 -7.09 -2.91 6.66
CA PHE A 67 -7.29 -2.81 5.22
C PHE A 67 -8.01 -1.50 4.85
N ASP A 68 -9.09 -1.17 5.54
CA ASP A 68 -9.91 0.00 5.22
C ASP A 68 -9.22 1.32 5.53
N ASP A 69 -8.19 1.32 6.39
CA ASP A 69 -7.37 2.51 6.64
C ASP A 69 -6.46 2.84 5.44
N LEU A 70 -5.97 1.81 4.74
CA LEU A 70 -4.90 1.94 3.73
C LEU A 70 -5.38 1.72 2.30
N PHE A 71 -6.48 1.00 2.11
CA PHE A 71 -6.95 0.52 0.82
C PHE A 71 -8.44 0.77 0.66
N GLU A 72 -8.89 0.68 -0.59
CA GLU A 72 -10.30 0.70 -0.95
C GLU A 72 -10.56 -0.26 -2.11
N VAL A 73 -11.77 -0.79 -2.17
CA VAL A 73 -12.25 -1.57 -3.31
C VAL A 73 -12.86 -0.61 -4.32
N VAL A 74 -12.34 -0.62 -5.55
CA VAL A 74 -12.78 0.24 -6.66
C VAL A 74 -13.39 -0.59 -7.77
N THR A 75 -14.23 0.04 -8.59
CA THR A 75 -14.74 -0.56 -9.83
C THR A 75 -13.82 -0.18 -10.98
N ILE A 76 -13.55 -1.13 -11.89
CA ILE A 76 -12.72 -0.95 -13.09
C ILE A 76 -13.39 -1.49 -14.35
#